data_AF-A0A936KID3-F1
#
_entry.id   AF-A0A936KID3-F1
#
_cell.length_a   1.000
_cell.length_b   1.000
_cell.length_c   1.000
_cell.angle_alpha   90.00
_cell.angle_beta   90.00
_cell.angle_gamma   90.00
#
_symmetry.space_group_name_H-M   'P 1'
#
loop_
_entity.id
_entity.type
_entity.pdbx_description
1 polymer ?
#
loop_
_entity_poly.entity_id
_entity_poly.type
_entity_poly.pdbx_seq_one_letter_code
_entity_poly.pdbx_strand_id
1 'polypeptide(L)'
;MPLYVVQMFYATLKESAPLVAEAKSAVAALSKNDFILMGFGEHTSAIAFVSNEPEANMTAQFGRIRGDRFSLVAFEAAWFLGGNLPKPASDWLERHKPSPFKGG
;
A
#
# COMPACT_ATOMS: atom_id res chain seq x y z
N MET A 1 14.10 4.13 2.82
CA MET A 1 13.22 3.11 2.21
C MET A 1 12.02 3.84 1.65
N PRO A 2 11.67 3.68 0.38
CA PRO A 2 10.47 4.28 -0.21
C PRO A 2 9.18 3.84 0.50
N LEU A 3 8.20 4.75 0.52
CA LEU A 3 6.83 4.47 0.94
C LEU A 3 6.02 4.16 -0.31
N TYR A 4 5.32 3.03 -0.31
CA TYR A 4 4.42 2.65 -1.39
C TYR A 4 2.98 2.61 -0.91
N VAL A 5 2.06 2.93 -1.81
CA VAL A 5 0.62 2.75 -1.62
C VAL A 5 0.09 1.84 -2.73
N VAL A 6 -0.66 0.83 -2.32
CA VAL A 6 -1.46 -0.02 -3.21
C VAL A 6 -2.92 0.36 -3.01
N GLN A 7 -3.49 1.00 -4.02
CA GLN A 7 -4.89 1.38 -4.09
C GLN A 7 -5.64 0.38 -4.96
N MET A 8 -6.69 -0.22 -4.41
CA MET A 8 -7.57 -1.18 -5.07
C MET A 8 -8.93 -0.55 -5.33
N PHE A 9 -9.48 -0.81 -6.51
CA PHE A 9 -10.78 -0.36 -6.96
C PHE A 9 -11.58 -1.57 -7.41
N TYR A 10 -12.81 -1.69 -6.96
CA TYR A 10 -13.67 -2.83 -7.28
C TYR A 10 -15.15 -2.47 -7.23
N ALA A 11 -15.98 -3.24 -7.94
CA ALA A 11 -17.43 -3.04 -7.92
C ALA A 11 -18.04 -3.33 -6.56
N THR A 12 -17.69 -4.46 -5.94
CA THR A 12 -18.07 -4.81 -4.56
C THR A 12 -16.93 -5.56 -3.89
N LEU A 13 -16.80 -5.41 -2.57
CA LEU A 13 -15.78 -6.15 -1.81
C LEU A 13 -16.06 -7.66 -1.88
N LYS A 14 -17.34 -8.05 -1.84
CA LYS A 14 -17.77 -9.44 -1.88
C LYS A 14 -17.29 -10.17 -3.14
N GLU A 15 -17.43 -9.54 -4.31
CA GLU A 15 -17.01 -10.14 -5.58
C GLU A 15 -15.49 -10.14 -5.77
N SER A 16 -14.81 -9.14 -5.21
CA SER A 16 -13.36 -8.94 -5.39
C SER A 16 -12.51 -9.42 -4.21
N ALA A 17 -13.10 -10.04 -3.19
CA ALA A 17 -12.40 -10.48 -1.98
C ALA A 17 -11.14 -11.33 -2.26
N PRO A 18 -11.12 -12.27 -3.22
CA PRO A 18 -9.91 -13.03 -3.55
C PRO A 18 -8.77 -12.15 -4.06
N LEU A 19 -9.06 -11.16 -4.92
CA LEU A 19 -8.06 -10.26 -5.49
C LEU A 19 -7.55 -9.25 -4.46
N VAL A 20 -8.43 -8.77 -3.57
CA VAL A 20 -8.02 -7.95 -2.42
C VAL A 20 -7.12 -8.74 -1.47
N ALA A 21 -7.42 -10.01 -1.23
CA ALA A 21 -6.59 -10.90 -0.41
C ALA A 21 -5.22 -11.20 -1.06
N GLU A 22 -5.18 -11.37 -2.38
CA GLU A 22 -3.94 -11.53 -3.14
C GLU A 22 -3.06 -10.28 -3.04
N ALA A 23 -3.63 -9.09 -3.27
CA ALA A 23 -2.92 -7.82 -3.13
C ALA A 23 -2.37 -7.62 -1.72
N LYS A 24 -3.18 -7.91 -0.69
CA LYS A 24 -2.74 -7.88 0.70
C LYS A 24 -1.60 -8.86 0.97
N SER A 25 -1.65 -10.06 0.40
CA SER A 25 -0.62 -11.08 0.59
C SER A 25 0.70 -10.69 -0.08
N ALA A 26 0.64 -10.09 -1.27
CA ALA A 26 1.80 -9.52 -1.95
C ALA A 26 2.45 -8.41 -1.10
N VAL A 27 1.64 -7.46 -0.58
CA VAL A 27 2.14 -6.43 0.35
C VAL A 27 2.79 -7.06 1.59
N ALA A 28 2.12 -8.02 2.22
CA ALA A 28 2.62 -8.69 3.42
C ALA A 28 3.98 -9.39 3.18
N ALA A 29 4.17 -10.01 2.02
CA ALA A 29 5.44 -10.61 1.64
C ALA A 29 6.55 -9.56 1.46
N LEU A 30 6.24 -8.46 0.75
CA LEU A 30 7.19 -7.39 0.45
C LEU A 30 7.62 -6.59 1.68
N SER A 31 6.71 -6.42 2.63
CA SER A 31 6.94 -5.62 3.84
C SER A 31 7.19 -6.45 5.09
N LYS A 32 7.26 -7.78 4.99
CA LYS A 32 7.39 -8.70 6.13
C LYS A 32 6.29 -8.50 7.19
N ASN A 33 5.05 -8.35 6.71
CA ASN A 33 3.86 -8.02 7.49
C ASN A 33 3.85 -6.62 8.14
N ASP A 34 4.78 -5.74 7.79
CA ASP A 34 4.79 -4.36 8.26
C ASP A 34 4.08 -3.44 7.26
N PHE A 35 2.77 -3.31 7.42
CA PHE A 35 1.94 -2.46 6.57
C PHE A 35 0.74 -1.94 7.34
N ILE A 36 0.10 -0.89 6.81
CA ILE A 36 -1.09 -0.30 7.41
C ILE A 36 -2.21 -0.14 6.38
N LEU A 37 -3.44 -0.44 6.82
CA LEU A 37 -4.64 -0.20 6.03
C LEU A 37 -4.98 1.29 6.12
N MET A 38 -4.90 1.99 4.99
CA MET A 38 -5.15 3.43 4.88
C MET A 38 -6.65 3.72 4.71
N GLY A 39 -7.37 2.78 4.11
CA GLY A 39 -8.81 2.84 3.91
C GLY A 39 -9.36 1.49 3.48
N PHE A 40 -10.60 1.20 3.87
CA PHE A 40 -11.29 -0.03 3.51
C PHE A 40 -12.78 0.23 3.40
N GLY A 41 -13.33 -0.05 2.23
CA GLY A 41 -14.74 0.17 1.94
C GLY A 41 -15.25 -0.75 0.84
N GLU A 42 -16.54 -0.57 0.54
CA GLU A 42 -17.29 -1.44 -0.37
C GLU A 42 -16.79 -1.41 -1.81
N HIS A 43 -16.18 -0.29 -2.24
CA HIS A 43 -15.72 -0.09 -3.63
C HIS A 43 -14.22 0.15 -3.76
N THR A 44 -13.53 0.36 -2.63
CA THR A 44 -12.12 0.70 -2.66
C THR A 44 -11.43 0.39 -1.34
N SER A 45 -10.15 0.04 -1.43
CA SER A 45 -9.28 -0.11 -0.27
C SER A 45 -7.85 0.29 -0.61
N ALA A 46 -7.08 0.66 0.41
CA ALA A 46 -5.75 1.19 0.25
C ALA A 46 -4.83 0.65 1.33
N ILE A 47 -3.65 0.17 0.96
CA ILE A 47 -2.63 -0.34 1.89
C ILE A 47 -1.35 0.45 1.66
N ALA A 48 -0.75 0.96 2.74
CA ALA A 48 0.57 1.57 2.71
C ALA A 48 1.60 0.64 3.35
N PHE A 49 2.80 0.60 2.77
CA PHE A 49 3.92 -0.20 3.25
C PHE A 49 5.25 0.40 2.78
N VAL A 50 6.34 -0.03 3.40
CA VAL A 50 7.69 0.33 3.01
C VAL A 50 8.38 -0.84 2.34
N SER A 51 9.15 -0.58 1.29
CA SER A 51 9.96 -1.63 0.64
C SER A 51 11.20 -1.03 -0.01
N ASN A 52 12.29 -1.80 -0.05
CA ASN A 52 13.52 -1.44 -0.78
C ASN A 52 13.53 -2.01 -2.22
N GLU A 53 12.46 -2.70 -2.63
CA GLU A 53 12.32 -3.20 -3.99
C GLU A 53 12.23 -2.03 -5.00
N PRO A 54 12.84 -2.19 -6.19
CA PRO A 54 12.70 -1.23 -7.28
C PRO A 54 11.24 -1.03 -7.71
N GLU A 55 10.87 0.19 -8.08
CA GLU A 55 9.53 0.53 -8.56
C GLU A 55 9.09 -0.35 -9.74
N ALA A 56 9.99 -0.65 -10.69
CA ALA A 56 9.70 -1.52 -11.81
C ALA A 56 9.24 -2.93 -11.37
N ASN A 57 9.80 -3.46 -10.28
CA ASN A 57 9.39 -4.74 -9.70
C ASN A 57 8.01 -4.63 -9.02
N MET A 58 7.73 -3.51 -8.35
CA MET A 58 6.42 -3.22 -7.78
C MET A 58 5.35 -3.21 -8.87
N THR A 59 5.55 -2.43 -9.93
CA THR A 59 4.61 -2.36 -11.06
C THR A 59 4.41 -3.73 -11.71
N ALA A 60 5.49 -4.50 -11.90
CA ALA A 60 5.40 -5.83 -12.52
C ALA A 60 4.67 -6.86 -11.64
N GLN A 61 4.87 -6.85 -10.33
CA GLN A 61 4.19 -7.77 -9.41
C GLN A 61 2.71 -7.42 -9.28
N PHE A 62 2.40 -6.16 -8.98
CA PHE A 62 1.03 -5.70 -8.76
C PHE A 62 0.21 -5.66 -10.04
N GLY A 63 0.83 -5.38 -11.19
CA GLY A 63 0.16 -5.38 -12.50
C GLY A 63 -0.33 -6.76 -12.95
N ARG A 64 0.10 -7.85 -12.29
CA ARG A 64 -0.43 -9.20 -12.53
C ARG A 64 -1.76 -9.45 -11.83
N ILE A 65 -2.05 -8.70 -10.76
CA ILE A 65 -3.28 -8.81 -10.00
C ILE A 65 -4.36 -8.01 -10.73
N ARG A 66 -5.13 -8.70 -11.55
CA ARG A 66 -6.15 -8.11 -12.42
C ARG A 66 -7.37 -9.02 -12.49
N GLY A 67 -8.55 -8.42 -12.63
CA GLY A 67 -9.80 -9.16 -12.76
C GLY A 67 -10.88 -8.31 -13.40
N ASP A 68 -11.98 -8.96 -13.79
CA ASP A 68 -13.15 -8.22 -14.25
C ASP A 68 -13.68 -7.35 -13.11
N ARG A 69 -13.94 -6.07 -13.40
CA ARG A 69 -14.35 -5.05 -12.41
C ARG A 69 -13.41 -4.87 -11.22
N PHE A 70 -12.14 -5.25 -11.36
CA PHE A 70 -11.09 -5.00 -10.38
C PHE A 70 -9.95 -4.25 -11.04
N SER A 71 -9.45 -3.21 -10.38
CA SER A 71 -8.25 -2.48 -10.81
C SER A 71 -7.40 -2.15 -9.61
N LEU A 72 -6.09 -2.13 -9.81
CA LEU A 72 -5.12 -1.86 -8.76
C LEU A 72 -4.04 -0.94 -9.32
N VAL A 73 -3.65 0.04 -8.51
CA VAL A 73 -2.50 0.91 -8.78
C VAL A 73 -1.55 0.85 -7.60
N ALA A 74 -0.27 0.63 -7.89
CA ALA A 74 0.82 0.72 -6.92
C ALA A 74 1.72 1.89 -7.30
N PHE A 75 2.03 2.77 -6.35
CA PHE A 75 2.85 3.96 -6.61
C PHE A 75 3.68 4.34 -5.37
N GLU A 76 4.83 4.98 -5.60
CA GLU A 76 5.61 5.59 -4.53
C GLU A 76 4.89 6.85 -4.02
N ALA A 77 4.68 6.93 -2.71
CA ALA A 77 3.99 8.03 -2.05
C ALA A 77 4.97 8.91 -1.27
N ALA A 78 4.72 10.21 -1.26
CA ALA A 78 5.54 11.15 -0.51
C ALA A 78 5.31 11.04 1.01
N TRP A 79 6.38 11.05 1.79
CA TRP A 79 6.35 10.94 3.25
C TRP A 79 5.60 12.06 3.98
N PHE A 80 5.40 13.22 3.34
CA PHE A 80 4.76 14.38 3.97
C PHE A 80 3.23 14.28 4.04
N LEU A 81 2.62 13.24 3.44
CA LEU A 81 1.17 13.04 3.39
C LEU A 81 0.52 12.71 4.76
N GLY A 82 1.30 12.63 5.84
CA GLY A 82 0.85 12.25 7.19
C GLY A 82 -0.28 13.11 7.80
N GLY A 83 -0.32 14.42 7.48
CA GLY A 83 -1.14 15.39 8.22
C GLY A 83 -2.66 15.20 8.14
N ASN A 84 -3.17 14.49 7.14
CA ASN A 84 -4.61 14.29 6.92
C ASN A 84 -5.05 12.83 7.06
N LEU A 85 -4.18 11.96 7.58
CA LEU A 85 -4.46 10.53 7.67
C LEU A 85 -5.11 10.14 9.00
N PRO A 86 -5.90 9.05 9.04
CA PRO A 86 -6.36 8.48 10.29
C PRO A 86 -5.19 8.23 11.24
N LYS A 87 -5.40 8.46 12.54
CA LYS A 87 -4.34 8.36 13.56
C LYS A 87 -3.49 7.08 13.47
N PRO A 88 -4.05 5.87 13.26
CA PRO A 88 -3.24 4.65 13.11
C PRO A 88 -2.25 4.70 11.94
N ALA A 89 -2.67 5.27 10.80
CA ALA A 89 -1.82 5.45 9.62
C ALA A 89 -0.77 6.53 9.84
N SER A 90 -1.15 7.65 10.47
CA SER A 90 -0.19 8.70 10.86
C SER A 90 0.87 8.17 11.81
N ASP A 91 0.48 7.46 12.88
CA ASP A 91 1.40 6.89 13.86
C ASP A 91 2.32 5.83 13.22
N TRP A 92 1.80 5.05 12.26
CA TRP A 92 2.62 4.09 11.49
C TRP A 92 3.64 4.80 10.60
N LEU A 93 3.23 5.85 9.87
CA LEU A 93 4.14 6.62 9.02
C LEU A 93 5.28 7.28 9.79
N GLU A 94 4.99 7.89 10.94
CA GLU A 94 6.01 8.54 11.77
C GLU A 94 7.10 7.56 12.24
N ARG A 95 6.77 6.29 12.50
CA ARG A 95 7.78 5.25 12.85
C ARG A 95 8.68 4.86 11.69
N HIS A 96 8.20 5.01 10.46
CA HIS A 96 8.89 4.56 9.25
C HIS A 96 9.58 5.68 8.47
N LYS A 97 9.19 6.93 8.75
CA LYS A 97 9.76 8.11 8.14
C LYS A 97 11.28 8.11 8.34
N PRO A 98 12.07 8.27 7.27
CA PRO A 98 13.51 8.43 7.41
C PRO A 98 13.81 9.61 8.34
N SER A 99 14.58 9.37 9.39
CA SER A 99 15.01 10.46 10.28
C SER A 99 15.83 11.47 9.47
N PRO A 100 15.52 12.78 9.53
CA PRO A 100 16.32 13.80 8.87
C PRO A 100 17.73 13.94 9.47
N PHE A 101 18.02 13.31 10.62
CA PHE A 101 19.33 13.37 11.28
C PHE A 101 19.98 11.99 11.38
N LYS A 102 20.74 11.64 10.33
CA LYS A 102 21.99 10.86 10.42
C LYS A 102 22.96 11.32 9.33
N GLY A 103 23.51 12.50 9.54
CA GLY A 103 24.74 13.05 8.95
C GLY A 103 25.05 14.26 9.81
N GLY A 104 26.22 14.49 10.37
CA GLY A 104 27.58 13.99 10.17
C GLY A 104 28.43 15.07 10.83
#